data_AF-A0A6G8PUA7-F1
#
_entry.id   AF-A0A6G8PUA7-F1
#
_cell.length_a   1.000
_cell.length_b   1.000
_cell.length_c   1.000
_cell.angle_alpha   90.00
_cell.angle_beta   90.00
_cell.angle_gamma   90.00
#
_symmetry.space_group_name_H-M   'P 1'
#
loop_
_entity.id
_entity.type
_entity.pdbx_description
1 polymer ?
#
loop_
_entity_poly.entity_id
_entity_poly.type
_entity_poly.pdbx_seq_one_letter_code
_entity_poly.pdbx_strand_id
1 'polypeptide(L)'
;MVTVIEHTGGRYDVQATEFGRCYRWVPDRVVVDCDCGERPVLSRSETTCAGCGADHTRALLEELDARRREDELLHPWRYNGDCEGAAIRETGFAELEFV
;
A
#
# COMPACT_ATOMS: atom_id res chain seq x y z
N MET A 1 19.82 -10.70 7.02
CA MET A 1 18.36 -10.76 7.14
C MET A 1 17.79 -9.43 6.68
N VAL A 2 17.07 -9.41 5.54
CA VAL A 2 16.43 -8.18 5.05
C VAL A 2 15.15 -7.94 5.84
N THR A 3 14.95 -6.72 6.33
CA THR A 3 13.74 -6.34 7.08
C THR A 3 13.03 -5.20 6.38
N VAL A 4 11.73 -5.28 6.21
CA VAL A 4 10.93 -4.16 5.71
C VAL A 4 10.78 -3.14 6.84
N ILE A 5 11.26 -1.91 6.61
CA ILE A 5 11.15 -0.81 7.58
C ILE A 5 9.86 -0.04 7.36
N GLU A 6 9.56 0.25 6.10
CA GLU A 6 8.44 1.08 5.71
C GLU A 6 7.83 0.58 4.40
N HIS A 7 6.51 0.58 4.34
CA HIS A 7 5.76 0.25 3.13
C HIS A 7 4.81 1.42 2.81
N THR A 8 5.04 2.08 1.69
CA THR A 8 4.17 3.13 1.16
C THR A 8 3.26 2.54 0.09
N GLY A 9 1.99 2.38 0.48
CA GLY A 9 0.90 1.97 -0.40
C GLY A 9 0.86 2.77 -1.70
N GLY A 10 0.57 2.10 -2.82
CA GLY A 10 0.28 2.77 -4.09
C GLY A 10 -0.81 3.82 -3.93
N ARG A 11 -0.57 5.04 -4.41
CA ARG A 11 -1.48 6.19 -4.19
C ARG A 11 -1.58 7.07 -5.42
N TYR A 12 -2.72 7.74 -5.57
CA TYR A 12 -2.82 8.84 -6.52
C TYR A 12 -2.25 10.11 -5.90
N ASP A 13 -1.18 10.62 -6.50
CA ASP A 13 -0.67 11.96 -6.25
C ASP A 13 -1.55 12.96 -7.01
N VAL A 14 -2.03 13.99 -6.30
CA VAL A 14 -2.94 14.99 -6.87
C VAL A 14 -2.18 16.28 -7.07
N GLN A 15 -2.05 16.69 -8.33
CA GLN A 15 -1.40 17.94 -8.70
C GLN A 15 -2.47 18.92 -9.17
N ALA A 16 -2.66 20.00 -8.41
CA ALA A 16 -3.53 21.09 -8.81
C ALA A 16 -2.85 21.89 -9.92
N THR A 17 -3.54 22.03 -11.05
CA THR A 17 -3.13 22.85 -12.19
C THR A 17 -4.12 24.01 -12.33
N GLU A 18 -3.78 25.00 -13.15
CA GLU A 18 -4.66 26.15 -13.41
C GLU A 18 -6.02 25.75 -14.01
N PHE A 19 -6.10 24.60 -14.68
CA PHE A 19 -7.32 24.09 -15.34
C PHE A 19 -7.96 22.90 -14.60
N GLY A 20 -7.42 22.42 -13.48
CA GLY A 20 -8.01 21.30 -12.75
C GLY A 20 -7.08 20.53 -11.82
N ARG A 21 -7.33 19.23 -11.68
CA ARG A 21 -6.52 18.31 -10.86
C ARG A 21 -6.04 17.16 -11.72
N CYS A 22 -4.72 17.00 -11.80
CA CYS A 22 -4.09 15.84 -12.41
C CYS A 22 -3.86 14.77 -11.34
N TYR A 23 -4.39 13.58 -11.57
CA TYR A 23 -4.19 12.42 -10.70
C TYR A 23 -3.12 11.54 -11.33
N ARG A 24 -1.95 11.47 -10.69
CA ARG A 24 -0.83 10.62 -11.12
C ARG A 24 -0.78 9.40 -10.23
N TRP A 25 -0.84 8.22 -10.82
CA TRP A 25 -0.60 6.99 -10.07
C TRP A 25 0.87 6.91 -9.65
N VAL A 26 1.11 6.78 -8.35
CA VAL A 26 2.41 6.47 -7.76
C VAL A 26 2.35 5.02 -7.30
N PRO A 27 3.18 4.12 -7.87
CA PRO A 27 3.16 2.72 -7.49
C PRO A 27 3.68 2.53 -6.07
N ASP A 28 3.42 1.34 -5.54
CA ASP A 28 3.84 0.91 -4.22
C ASP A 28 5.37 0.93 -4.06
N ARG A 29 5.85 1.37 -2.88
CA ARG A 29 7.28 1.50 -2.56
C ARG A 29 7.56 0.92 -1.18
N VAL A 30 8.60 0.10 -1.11
CA VAL A 30 9.01 -0.60 0.11
C VAL A 30 10.44 -0.20 0.44
N VAL A 31 10.66 0.30 1.65
CA VAL A 31 11.99 0.58 2.18
C VAL A 31 12.44 -0.63 2.97
N VAL A 32 13.56 -1.22 2.55
CA VAL A 32 14.14 -2.39 3.22
C VAL A 32 15.46 -2.02 3.88
N ASP A 33 15.72 -2.57 5.06
CA ASP A 33 17.05 -2.57 5.67
C ASP A 33 17.83 -3.75 5.07
N CYS A 34 18.86 -3.44 4.27
CA CYS A 34 19.73 -4.45 3.71
C CYS A 34 20.93 -4.69 4.64
N ASP A 35 21.42 -5.93 4.72
CA ASP A 35 22.59 -6.29 5.53
C ASP A 35 23.88 -5.55 5.14
N CYS A 36 23.93 -4.94 3.95
CA CYS A 36 25.02 -4.06 3.55
C CYS A 36 25.00 -2.70 4.28
N GLY A 37 23.99 -2.42 5.10
CA GLY A 37 23.80 -1.16 5.81
C GLY A 37 23.11 -0.08 4.99
N GLU A 38 22.74 -0.38 3.73
CA GLU A 38 21.95 0.51 2.90
C GLU A 38 20.46 0.27 3.11
N ARG A 39 19.68 1.34 2.89
CA ARG A 39 18.21 1.33 2.97
C ARG A 39 17.61 1.61 1.61
N PRO A 40 17.72 0.68 0.64
CA PRO A 40 17.20 0.92 -0.69
C PRO A 40 15.67 1.05 -0.65
N VAL A 41 15.16 2.02 -1.41
CA VAL A 41 13.74 2.13 -1.72
C VAL A 41 13.48 1.25 -2.93
N LEU A 42 12.78 0.15 -2.70
CA LEU A 42 12.49 -0.83 -3.71
C LEU A 42 11.04 -0.72 -4.17
N SER A 43 10.79 -1.11 -5.43
CA SER A 43 9.46 -1.19 -6.03
C SER A 43 9.35 -2.48 -6.83
N ARG A 44 8.17 -2.82 -7.35
CA ARG A 44 8.02 -3.99 -8.25
C ARG A 44 8.94 -3.96 -9.47
N SER A 45 9.42 -2.78 -9.86
CA SER A 45 10.35 -2.60 -10.99
C SER A 45 11.81 -2.53 -10.57
N GLU A 46 12.09 -2.27 -9.28
CA GLU A 46 13.43 -2.07 -8.75
C GLU A 46 13.55 -2.87 -7.45
N THR A 47 14.00 -4.11 -7.57
CA THR A 47 14.04 -5.08 -6.46
C THR A 47 15.45 -5.36 -5.94
N THR A 48 16.46 -4.77 -6.58
CA THR A 48 17.87 -5.03 -6.30
C THR A 48 18.48 -3.90 -5.47
N CYS A 49 19.29 -4.26 -4.48
CA CYS A 49 20.10 -3.27 -3.75
C CYS A 49 21.25 -2.77 -4.64
N ALA A 50 21.42 -1.45 -4.75
CA ALA A 50 22.43 -0.85 -5.62
C ALA A 50 23.88 -1.07 -5.15
N GLY A 51 24.15 -1.10 -3.84
CA GLY A 51 25.53 -1.25 -3.36
C GLY A 51 25.99 -2.70 -3.16
N CYS A 52 25.10 -3.64 -2.82
CA CYS A 52 25.48 -5.06 -2.71
C CYS A 52 25.00 -5.96 -3.85
N GLY A 53 24.11 -5.48 -4.73
CA GLY A 53 23.55 -6.27 -5.83
C GLY A 53 22.61 -7.39 -5.38
N ALA A 54 22.22 -7.43 -4.10
CA ALA A 54 21.32 -8.45 -3.59
C ALA A 54 19.91 -8.27 -4.17
N ASP A 55 19.34 -9.37 -4.66
CA ASP A 55 17.95 -9.41 -5.12
C ASP A 55 17.00 -9.62 -3.92
N HIS A 56 16.15 -8.63 -3.69
CA HIS A 56 15.13 -8.67 -2.64
C HIS A 56 13.73 -8.93 -3.20
N THR A 57 13.62 -9.43 -4.44
CA THR A 57 12.35 -9.62 -5.15
C THR A 57 11.38 -10.46 -4.33
N ARG A 58 11.84 -11.56 -3.73
CA ARG A 58 10.98 -12.45 -2.94
C ARG A 58 10.37 -11.74 -1.73
N ALA A 59 11.20 -11.07 -0.92
CA ALA A 59 10.74 -10.36 0.27
C ALA A 59 9.73 -9.25 -0.09
N LEU A 60 9.97 -8.56 -1.21
CA LEU A 60 9.11 -7.49 -1.69
C LEU A 60 7.76 -8.04 -2.19
N LEU A 61 7.75 -9.16 -2.92
CA LEU A 61 6.52 -9.80 -3.37
C LEU A 61 5.70 -10.33 -2.20
N GLU A 62 6.34 -10.98 -1.21
CA GLU A 62 5.65 -11.49 -0.02
C GLU A 62 4.96 -10.36 0.76
N GLU A 63 5.64 -9.23 0.96
CA GLU A 63 5.07 -8.05 1.64
C GLU A 63 3.90 -7.45 0.83
N LEU A 64 4.10 -7.22 -0.47
CA LEU A 64 3.06 -6.67 -1.35
C LEU A 64 1.83 -7.58 -1.46
N ASP A 65 2.02 -8.89 -1.50
CA ASP A 65 0.93 -9.86 -1.54
C ASP A 65 0.17 -9.91 -0.21
N ALA A 66 0.85 -9.84 0.93
CA ALA A 66 0.22 -9.77 2.24
C ALA A 66 -0.66 -8.51 2.34
N ARG A 67 -0.10 -7.36 1.97
CA ARG A 67 -0.78 -6.06 2.02
C ARG A 67 -1.94 -5.96 1.03
N ARG A 68 -1.82 -6.59 -0.16
CA ARG A 68 -2.93 -6.70 -1.12
C ARG A 68 -4.09 -7.50 -0.54
N ARG A 69 -3.82 -8.61 0.15
CA ARG A 69 -4.88 -9.40 0.79
C ARG A 69 -5.60 -8.60 1.87
N GLU A 70 -4.87 -7.81 2.66
CA GLU A 70 -5.49 -6.91 3.64
C GLU A 70 -6.38 -5.85 2.96
N ASP A 71 -5.92 -5.25 1.86
CA ASP A 71 -6.71 -4.30 1.06
C ASP A 71 -7.98 -4.94 0.48
N GLU A 72 -7.87 -6.17 -0.02
CA GLU A 72 -9.00 -6.94 -0.53
C GLU A 72 -10.08 -7.16 0.55
N LEU A 73 -9.68 -7.47 1.79
CA LEU A 73 -10.60 -7.62 2.91
C LEU A 73 -11.31 -6.31 3.31
N LEU A 74 -10.69 -5.15 3.05
CA LEU A 74 -11.22 -3.83 3.41
C LEU A 74 -12.15 -3.23 2.34
N HIS A 75 -12.27 -3.87 1.17
CA HIS A 75 -13.02 -3.36 0.05
C HIS A 75 -14.19 -4.29 -0.34
N PRO A 76 -15.30 -4.31 0.42
CA PRO A 76 -16.47 -5.16 0.18
C PRO A 76 -17.02 -5.12 -1.25
N TRP A 77 -16.87 -3.97 -1.93
CA TRP A 77 -17.30 -3.77 -3.31
C TRP A 77 -16.52 -4.60 -4.33
N ARG A 78 -15.35 -5.18 -3.98
CA ARG A 78 -14.62 -6.11 -4.86
C ARG A 78 -15.18 -7.52 -4.90
N TYR A 79 -15.98 -7.90 -3.91
CA TYR A 79 -16.59 -9.23 -3.78
C TYR A 79 -18.09 -9.21 -3.97
N ASN A 80 -18.65 -8.18 -4.61
CA ASN A 80 -20.08 -8.09 -4.87
C ASN A 80 -20.52 -9.07 -5.97
N GLY A 81 -20.34 -10.37 -5.73
CA GLY A 81 -21.25 -11.40 -6.21
C GLY A 81 -22.35 -11.53 -5.17
N ASP A 82 -23.57 -11.18 -5.57
CA ASP A 82 -24.81 -11.43 -4.84
C ASP A 82 -25.02 -10.61 -3.55
N CYS A 83 -25.15 -9.29 -3.70
CA CYS A 83 -25.94 -8.49 -2.75
C CYS A 83 -27.43 -8.86 -2.82
N GLU A 84 -27.81 -9.98 -2.22
CA GLU A 84 -29.14 -10.12 -1.62
C GLU A 84 -28.97 -10.29 -0.11
N GLY A 85 -28.99 -9.16 0.61
CA GLY A 85 -29.30 -9.13 2.05
C GLY A 85 -28.13 -9.30 3.02
N ALA A 86 -27.18 -8.36 3.06
CA ALA A 86 -26.35 -8.14 4.26
C ALA A 86 -26.71 -6.78 4.86
N ALA A 87 -27.65 -6.80 5.82
CA ALA A 87 -28.01 -5.64 6.62
C ALA A 87 -26.77 -5.10 7.35
N ILE A 88 -26.41 -3.85 7.05
CA ILE A 88 -25.51 -3.07 7.89
C ILE A 88 -26.12 -2.96 9.29
N ARG A 89 -25.57 -3.70 10.26
CA ARG A 89 -25.77 -3.38 11.68
C ARG A 89 -24.89 -2.19 12.00
N GLU A 90 -25.50 -1.02 11.92
CA GLU A 90 -24.93 0.24 12.39
C GLU A 90 -24.50 0.05 13.85
N THR A 91 -23.19 0.02 14.09
CA THR A 91 -22.65 -0.02 15.44
C THR A 91 -21.99 1.32 15.72
N GLY A 92 -22.75 2.20 16.40
CA GLY A 92 -22.24 3.25 17.27
C GLY A 92 -21.50 4.40 16.61
N PHE A 93 -22.25 5.42 16.17
CA PHE A 93 -21.74 6.79 16.08
C PHE A 93 -21.51 7.29 17.52
N ALA A 94 -20.27 7.25 18.01
CA ALA A 94 -19.93 7.93 19.27
C ALA A 94 -19.82 9.43 18.97
N GLU A 95 -20.75 10.19 19.53
CA GLU A 95 -20.83 11.64 19.50
C GLU A 95 -19.51 12.26 20.02
N LEU A 96 -18.79 12.96 19.14
CA LEU A 96 -17.79 13.93 19.57
C LEU A 96 -18.51 15.28 19.67
N GLU A 97 -18.90 15.62 20.89
CA GLU A 97 -19.43 16.92 21.25
C GLU A 97 -18.40 18.01 20.93
N PHE A 98 -18.78 18.97 20.09
CA PHE A 98 -18.07 20.23 19.91
C PHE A 98 -18.45 21.17 21.07
N VAL A 99 -17.45 21.63 21.81
CA VAL A 99 -17.50 22.87 22.60
C VAL A 99 -16.58 23.88 21.94
#